data_AF-A0A1G1YM68-F1
#
_entry.id   AF-A0A1G1YM68-F1
#
_cell.length_a   1.000
_cell.length_b   1.000
_cell.length_c   1.000
_cell.angle_alpha   90.00
_cell.angle_beta   90.00
_cell.angle_gamma   90.00
#
_symmetry.space_group_name_H-M   'P 1'
#
loop_
_entity.id
_entity.type
_entity.pdbx_description
1 polymer ?
#
loop_
_entity_poly.entity_id
_entity_poly.type
_entity_poly.pdbx_seq_one_letter_code
_entity_poly.pdbx_strand_id
1 'polypeptide(L)'
;MIDPKDLEALIKDLKFDRNELEYEQFDPGKVPSDTDLSSWETSLTDPAQHNNQQFRYLVHAVSDSTSGDNLIQKLAVLKDKMLDDSIEINDIDLLTNPEKITEKRVISTSLIDQDHTDTWRAVGYILRVPVDNILKTCAEDCGTDFMRGAQTTNTLYQKRDTNGIANPNTVLAHSSPKSYNEIVLAGTGRTGQKVEIVGVFIKIFPDGEEVDPESTSQIRYAAYRLNVPIIKIKERVNEYADSKPETYSKETGFGVNDNRIRYMFDSEKQLLDVAIYGGKKSRSMTPDERRKFCALTREYLTTNPDPTIERLVTEAEKVPDSTLQQKVEEERKYQKQKSGLFPDTYLLEKIFPNELDKEFSKYIKAFEPMMNTKIDGIKKP
;
A
#
# COMPACT_ATOMS: atom_id res chain seq x y z
N MET A 1 30.78 -3.86 2.22
CA MET A 1 29.94 -4.86 2.91
C MET A 1 29.67 -4.32 4.31
N ILE A 2 28.41 -4.20 4.69
CA ILE A 2 28.02 -3.82 6.06
C ILE A 2 28.37 -5.00 6.98
N ASP A 3 28.99 -4.73 8.12
CA ASP A 3 29.24 -5.77 9.12
C ASP A 3 27.88 -6.32 9.61
N PRO A 4 27.67 -7.64 9.63
CA PRO A 4 26.44 -8.25 10.16
C PRO A 4 25.99 -7.67 11.52
N LYS A 5 26.95 -7.27 12.37
CA LYS A 5 26.66 -6.67 13.68
C LYS A 5 26.10 -5.25 13.59
N ASP A 6 26.51 -4.47 12.59
CA ASP A 6 26.00 -3.11 12.35
C ASP A 6 24.58 -3.16 11.79
N LEU A 7 24.26 -4.17 10.97
CA LEU A 7 22.90 -4.42 10.50
C LEU A 7 21.98 -4.88 11.64
N GLU A 8 22.46 -5.74 12.53
CA GLU A 8 21.70 -6.15 13.72
C GLU A 8 21.44 -4.99 14.68
N ALA A 9 22.40 -4.07 14.85
CA ALA A 9 22.22 -2.86 15.64
C ALA A 9 21.20 -1.92 14.98
N LEU A 10 21.23 -1.74 13.66
CA LEU A 10 20.26 -0.94 12.91
C LEU A 10 18.83 -1.48 13.05
N ILE A 11 18.65 -2.78 12.89
CA ILE A 11 17.36 -3.45 13.10
C ILE A 11 16.87 -3.22 14.54
N LYS A 12 17.77 -3.28 15.53
CA LYS A 12 17.42 -3.06 16.94
C LYS A 12 17.03 -1.60 17.25
N ASP A 13 17.74 -0.62 16.68
CA ASP A 13 17.48 0.81 16.88
C ASP A 13 16.19 1.28 16.20
N LEU A 14 15.76 0.62 15.12
CA LEU A 14 14.43 0.79 14.51
C LEU A 14 13.28 0.28 15.41
N LYS A 15 13.55 -0.09 16.68
CA LYS A 15 12.61 -0.71 17.63
C LYS A 15 11.91 -1.95 17.07
N PHE A 16 12.68 -2.76 16.36
CA PHE A 16 12.20 -4.04 15.86
C PHE A 16 12.13 -5.02 17.02
N ASP A 17 10.93 -5.21 17.59
CA ASP A 17 10.71 -6.29 18.52
C ASP A 17 10.79 -7.61 17.75
N ARG A 18 11.87 -8.36 17.98
CA ARG A 18 12.13 -9.65 17.32
C ARG A 18 11.05 -10.70 17.63
N ASN A 19 10.23 -10.47 18.67
CA ASN A 19 9.25 -11.43 19.14
C ASN A 19 7.83 -11.19 18.59
N GLU A 20 7.57 -10.10 17.86
CA GLU A 20 6.24 -9.84 17.25
C GLU A 20 6.16 -10.20 15.76
N LEU A 21 7.23 -10.76 15.19
CA LEU A 21 7.24 -11.26 13.80
C LEU A 21 7.44 -12.77 13.75
N GLU A 22 6.93 -13.49 14.74
CA GLU A 22 6.33 -14.80 14.45
C GLU A 22 5.13 -14.50 13.55
N TYR A 23 5.38 -14.34 12.25
CA TYR A 23 4.34 -14.49 11.26
C TYR A 23 3.87 -15.93 11.42
N GLU A 24 2.79 -16.14 12.17
CA GLU A 24 2.07 -17.39 12.18
C GLU A 24 1.99 -17.86 10.73
N GLN A 25 2.33 -19.12 10.48
CA GLN A 25 2.10 -19.77 9.19
C GLN A 25 0.60 -19.66 8.92
N PHE A 26 0.21 -18.61 8.20
CA PHE A 26 -1.18 -18.37 7.88
C PHE A 26 -1.55 -19.35 6.77
N ASP A 27 -2.39 -20.33 7.10
CA ASP A 27 -2.99 -21.27 6.15
C ASP A 27 -4.09 -20.49 5.39
N PRO A 28 -3.84 -20.07 4.14
CA PRO A 28 -4.42 -18.86 3.54
C PRO A 28 -5.83 -19.07 2.94
N GLY A 29 -6.61 -19.97 3.52
CA GLY A 29 -7.85 -20.47 2.91
C GLY A 29 -7.54 -21.23 1.62
N LYS A 30 -7.31 -22.55 1.73
CA LYS A 30 -7.03 -23.40 0.58
C LYS A 30 -8.14 -23.27 -0.46
N VAL A 31 -7.82 -22.67 -1.60
CA VAL A 31 -8.73 -22.63 -2.75
C VAL A 31 -8.64 -23.98 -3.48
N PRO A 32 -9.77 -24.64 -3.79
CA PRO A 32 -9.76 -25.85 -4.60
C PRO A 32 -9.07 -25.61 -5.95
N SER A 33 -8.25 -26.56 -6.39
CA SER A 33 -7.68 -26.51 -7.74
C SER A 33 -8.72 -26.87 -8.79
N ASP A 34 -8.57 -26.29 -9.98
CA ASP A 34 -9.50 -26.47 -11.08
C ASP A 34 -8.83 -27.08 -12.31
N THR A 35 -9.65 -27.70 -13.16
CA THR A 35 -9.20 -28.27 -14.44
C THR A 35 -9.32 -27.30 -15.60
N ASP A 36 -10.25 -26.35 -15.55
CA ASP A 36 -10.39 -25.30 -16.54
C ASP A 36 -9.59 -24.04 -16.16
N LEU A 37 -8.36 -23.98 -16.67
CA LEU A 37 -7.47 -22.84 -16.47
C LEU A 37 -7.56 -21.82 -17.62
N SER A 38 -8.29 -22.11 -18.70
CA SER A 38 -8.41 -21.23 -19.87
C SER A 38 -9.12 -19.90 -19.55
N SER A 39 -9.89 -19.89 -18.47
CA SER A 39 -10.57 -18.71 -17.93
C SER A 39 -9.61 -17.62 -17.45
N TRP A 40 -8.35 -17.91 -17.11
CA TRP A 40 -7.35 -16.89 -16.81
C TRP A 40 -7.03 -15.99 -18.01
N GLU A 41 -7.15 -16.51 -19.23
CA GLU A 41 -6.88 -15.75 -20.46
C GLU A 41 -8.13 -15.06 -21.02
N THR A 42 -9.32 -15.60 -20.72
CA THR A 42 -10.58 -15.18 -21.35
C THR A 42 -11.51 -14.37 -20.44
N SER A 43 -11.34 -14.44 -19.12
CA SER A 43 -12.24 -13.76 -18.16
C SER A 43 -11.71 -12.40 -17.67
N LEU A 44 -10.46 -12.06 -17.97
CA LEU A 44 -9.88 -10.77 -17.60
C LEU A 44 -10.31 -9.69 -18.60
N THR A 45 -10.69 -8.54 -18.07
CA THR A 45 -11.14 -7.39 -18.86
C THR A 45 -9.94 -6.70 -19.51
N ASP A 46 -10.06 -6.33 -20.78
CA ASP A 46 -9.13 -5.39 -21.41
C ASP A 46 -9.28 -4.02 -20.74
N PRO A 47 -8.23 -3.41 -20.17
CA PRO A 47 -8.30 -2.07 -19.58
C PRO A 47 -8.90 -1.00 -20.51
N ALA A 48 -8.76 -1.13 -21.84
CA ALA A 48 -9.39 -0.21 -22.80
C ALA A 48 -10.93 -0.31 -22.82
N GLN A 49 -11.50 -1.39 -22.30
CA GLN A 49 -12.94 -1.66 -22.19
C GLN A 49 -13.46 -1.51 -20.75
N HIS A 50 -12.72 -0.79 -19.90
CA HIS A 50 -13.08 -0.66 -18.49
C HIS A 50 -14.49 -0.10 -18.26
N ASN A 51 -15.24 -0.79 -17.41
CA ASN A 51 -16.51 -0.34 -16.85
C ASN A 51 -16.50 -0.55 -15.34
N ASN A 52 -16.77 0.49 -14.56
CA ASN A 52 -16.82 0.42 -13.09
C ASN A 52 -17.85 -0.59 -12.54
N GLN A 53 -18.85 -0.98 -13.33
CA GLN A 53 -19.87 -1.95 -12.93
C GLN A 53 -19.50 -3.39 -13.30
N GLN A 54 -18.55 -3.58 -14.21
CA GLN A 54 -18.19 -4.89 -14.71
C GLN A 54 -16.75 -4.84 -15.22
N PHE A 55 -15.83 -5.27 -14.37
CA PHE A 55 -14.44 -5.46 -14.74
C PHE A 55 -13.87 -6.63 -13.97
N ARG A 56 -12.78 -7.19 -14.48
CA ARG A 56 -11.94 -8.13 -13.75
C ARG A 56 -10.50 -7.96 -14.16
N TYR A 57 -9.62 -7.71 -13.20
CA TYR A 57 -8.21 -7.47 -13.45
C TYR A 57 -7.35 -8.29 -12.52
N LEU A 58 -6.16 -8.66 -12.99
CA LEU A 58 -5.09 -9.08 -12.12
C LEU A 58 -4.15 -7.89 -11.92
N VAL A 59 -3.96 -7.45 -10.67
CA VAL A 59 -3.24 -6.21 -10.38
C VAL A 59 -2.06 -6.43 -9.44
N HIS A 60 -0.92 -5.84 -9.77
CA HIS A 60 0.23 -5.74 -8.87
C HIS A 60 0.25 -4.36 -8.23
N ALA A 61 -0.03 -4.30 -6.93
CA ALA A 61 0.05 -3.05 -6.18
C ALA A 61 1.51 -2.69 -5.90
N VAL A 62 1.86 -1.42 -6.06
CA VAL A 62 3.22 -0.90 -5.82
C VAL A 62 3.19 0.21 -4.78
N SER A 63 4.33 0.41 -4.12
CA SER A 63 4.55 1.50 -3.17
C SER A 63 5.93 2.08 -3.36
N ASP A 64 6.09 3.34 -2.94
CA ASP A 64 7.40 3.98 -2.85
C ASP A 64 8.36 3.10 -2.04
N SER A 65 9.53 2.81 -2.63
CA SER A 65 10.57 1.99 -2.02
C SER A 65 11.17 2.62 -0.75
N THR A 66 10.87 3.88 -0.46
CA THR A 66 11.21 4.60 0.78
C THR A 66 10.16 4.50 1.87
N SER A 67 8.98 3.93 1.59
CA SER A 67 7.99 3.66 2.63
C SER A 67 8.56 2.71 3.70
N GLY A 68 8.27 2.99 4.97
CA GLY A 68 8.82 2.22 6.10
C GLY A 68 8.61 0.71 5.96
N ASP A 69 7.43 0.30 5.50
CA ASP A 69 7.09 -1.12 5.30
C ASP A 69 7.95 -1.77 4.20
N ASN A 70 8.19 -1.08 3.09
CA ASN A 70 9.06 -1.58 2.01
C ASN A 70 10.50 -1.70 2.47
N LEU A 71 11.01 -0.70 3.19
CA LEU A 71 12.36 -0.71 3.72
C LEU A 71 12.56 -1.90 4.68
N ILE A 72 11.58 -2.14 5.55
CA ILE A 72 11.58 -3.28 6.47
C ILE A 72 11.65 -4.61 5.71
N GLN A 73 10.83 -4.79 4.67
CA GLN A 73 10.84 -6.01 3.86
C GLN A 73 12.17 -6.22 3.15
N LYS A 74 12.76 -5.16 2.57
CA LYS A 74 14.07 -5.22 1.91
C LYS A 74 15.18 -5.61 2.90
N LEU A 75 15.20 -4.99 4.08
CA LEU A 75 16.18 -5.31 5.12
C LEU A 75 16.09 -6.76 5.60
N ALA A 76 14.86 -7.30 5.72
CA ALA A 76 14.67 -8.70 6.08
C ALA A 76 15.25 -9.66 5.02
N VAL A 77 14.96 -9.43 3.73
CA VAL A 77 15.48 -10.26 2.63
C VAL A 77 17.01 -10.18 2.53
N LEU A 78 17.59 -8.99 2.75
CA LEU A 78 19.04 -8.81 2.75
C LEU A 78 19.71 -9.54 3.91
N LYS A 79 19.12 -9.50 5.10
CA LYS A 79 19.60 -10.26 6.24
C LYS A 79 19.61 -11.76 5.94
N ASP A 80 18.53 -12.28 5.36
CA ASP A 80 18.44 -13.70 5.00
C ASP A 80 19.51 -14.06 3.95
N LYS A 81 19.70 -13.22 2.92
CA LYS A 81 20.78 -13.41 1.93
C LYS A 81 22.17 -13.45 2.56
N MET A 82 22.44 -12.61 3.56
CA MET A 82 23.72 -12.62 4.27
C MET A 82 23.95 -13.91 5.08
N LEU A 83 22.88 -14.63 5.44
CA LEU A 83 22.94 -15.91 6.15
C LEU A 83 22.98 -17.10 5.19
N ASP A 84 22.35 -16.99 4.02
CA ASP A 84 22.31 -18.02 2.98
C ASP A 84 22.44 -17.40 1.59
N ASP A 85 23.60 -17.64 0.99
CA ASP A 85 23.92 -17.10 -0.33
C ASP A 85 23.10 -17.70 -1.47
N SER A 86 22.36 -18.78 -1.24
CA SER A 86 21.45 -19.36 -2.23
C SER A 86 20.13 -18.60 -2.39
N ILE A 87 19.83 -17.65 -1.49
CA ILE A 87 18.61 -16.86 -1.54
C ILE A 87 18.66 -15.88 -2.72
N GLU A 88 17.65 -15.93 -3.59
CA GLU A 88 17.52 -14.99 -4.70
C GLU A 88 16.73 -13.75 -4.28
N ILE A 89 17.37 -12.57 -4.37
CA ILE A 89 16.75 -11.29 -4.00
C ILE A 89 15.78 -10.85 -5.11
N ASN A 90 14.54 -10.52 -4.72
CA ASN A 90 13.49 -10.02 -5.63
C ASN A 90 13.34 -8.47 -5.59
N ASP A 91 14.45 -7.72 -5.62
CA ASP A 91 14.51 -6.27 -5.32
C ASP A 91 14.32 -5.34 -6.53
N ILE A 92 13.66 -5.82 -7.59
CA ILE A 92 13.28 -4.94 -8.69
C ILE A 92 12.15 -4.03 -8.21
N ASP A 93 12.45 -2.74 -8.11
CA ASP A 93 11.48 -1.67 -7.87
C ASP A 93 10.72 -1.36 -9.17
N LEU A 94 9.48 -1.84 -9.24
CA LEU A 94 8.61 -1.66 -10.40
C LEU A 94 7.98 -0.28 -10.46
N LEU A 95 8.03 0.53 -9.41
CA LEU A 95 7.51 1.90 -9.46
C LEU A 95 8.40 2.77 -10.37
N THR A 96 9.71 2.55 -10.30
CA THR A 96 10.71 3.23 -11.13
C THR A 96 11.04 2.46 -12.42
N ASN A 97 11.03 1.13 -12.37
CA ASN A 97 11.45 0.25 -13.48
C ASN A 97 10.36 -0.76 -13.90
N PRO A 98 9.17 -0.30 -14.35
CA PRO A 98 8.08 -1.19 -14.76
C PRO A 98 8.47 -2.18 -15.87
N GLU A 99 9.33 -1.76 -16.80
CA GLU A 99 9.80 -2.57 -17.94
C GLU A 99 10.44 -3.89 -17.49
N LYS A 100 10.98 -3.92 -16.27
CA LYS A 100 11.68 -5.07 -15.69
C LYS A 100 10.74 -6.06 -15.01
N ILE A 101 9.42 -5.91 -15.13
CA ILE A 101 8.46 -6.82 -14.51
C ILE A 101 8.71 -8.29 -14.86
N THR A 102 9.17 -8.59 -16.08
CA THR A 102 9.42 -9.96 -16.53
C THR A 102 10.68 -10.58 -15.89
N GLU A 103 11.56 -9.74 -15.34
CA GLU A 103 12.77 -10.14 -14.61
C GLU A 103 12.47 -10.45 -13.13
N LYS A 104 11.28 -10.10 -12.62
CA LYS A 104 10.92 -10.44 -11.24
C LYS A 104 10.75 -11.95 -11.09
N ARG A 105 11.47 -12.48 -10.09
CA ARG A 105 11.36 -13.87 -9.65
C ARG A 105 9.92 -14.20 -9.27
N VAL A 106 9.34 -13.32 -8.45
CA VAL A 106 7.96 -13.44 -7.99
C VAL A 106 7.25 -12.09 -8.04
N ILE A 107 5.98 -12.09 -8.43
CA ILE A 107 5.08 -10.94 -8.42
C ILE A 107 3.85 -11.34 -7.63
N SER A 108 3.58 -10.59 -6.55
CA SER A 108 2.33 -10.70 -5.79
C SER A 108 1.25 -9.88 -6.48
N THR A 109 0.10 -10.47 -6.75
CA THR A 109 -1.02 -9.77 -7.39
C THR A 109 -2.32 -10.06 -6.69
N SER A 110 -3.30 -9.17 -6.83
CA SER A 110 -4.68 -9.41 -6.43
C SER A 110 -5.56 -9.54 -7.66
N LEU A 111 -6.43 -10.54 -7.68
CA LEU A 111 -7.52 -10.65 -8.63
C LEU A 111 -8.68 -9.79 -8.13
N ILE A 112 -9.00 -8.73 -8.86
CA ILE A 112 -10.01 -7.75 -8.44
C ILE A 112 -11.16 -7.68 -9.44
N ASP A 113 -12.34 -7.38 -8.92
CA ASP A 113 -13.54 -7.04 -9.69
C ASP A 113 -14.34 -5.93 -8.97
N GLN A 114 -15.53 -5.60 -9.48
CA GLN A 114 -16.39 -4.56 -8.89
C GLN A 114 -16.77 -4.83 -7.42
N ASP A 115 -16.73 -6.09 -6.98
CA ASP A 115 -17.12 -6.52 -5.63
C ASP A 115 -15.90 -6.83 -4.74
N HIS A 116 -14.71 -7.00 -5.33
CA HIS A 116 -13.44 -7.30 -4.67
C HIS A 116 -12.37 -6.31 -5.12
N THR A 117 -12.37 -5.11 -4.54
CA THR A 117 -11.45 -4.03 -4.93
C THR A 117 -10.25 -3.87 -4.01
N ASP A 118 -10.14 -4.66 -2.95
CA ASP A 118 -9.06 -4.52 -1.97
C ASP A 118 -7.72 -4.98 -2.55
N THR A 119 -6.68 -4.21 -2.22
CA THR A 119 -5.29 -4.39 -2.67
C THR A 119 -4.38 -3.88 -1.56
N TRP A 120 -3.13 -4.34 -1.53
CA TRP A 120 -2.16 -3.87 -0.54
C TRP A 120 -1.86 -2.37 -0.60
N ARG A 121 -1.83 -1.80 -1.82
CA ARG A 121 -1.61 -0.36 -2.06
C ARG A 121 -2.62 0.20 -3.06
N ALA A 122 -2.78 1.52 -3.04
CA ALA A 122 -3.79 2.24 -3.82
C ALA A 122 -3.41 2.45 -5.30
N VAL A 123 -2.19 2.13 -5.72
CA VAL A 123 -1.76 2.26 -7.12
C VAL A 123 -1.01 1.01 -7.59
N GLY A 124 -0.95 0.81 -8.90
CA GLY A 124 -0.11 -0.23 -9.47
C GLY A 124 -0.44 -0.61 -10.91
N TYR A 125 -0.01 -1.80 -11.30
CA TYR A 125 -0.08 -2.29 -12.67
C TYR A 125 -1.21 -3.30 -12.86
N ILE A 126 -1.91 -3.21 -13.98
CA ILE A 126 -2.85 -4.23 -14.45
C ILE A 126 -2.08 -5.15 -15.40
N LEU A 127 -2.12 -6.45 -15.13
CA LEU A 127 -1.30 -7.44 -15.83
C LEU A 127 -2.16 -8.36 -16.70
N ARG A 128 -1.66 -8.63 -17.91
CA ARG A 128 -2.03 -9.80 -18.70
C ARG A 128 -1.04 -10.91 -18.37
N VAL A 129 -1.57 -12.06 -17.94
CA VAL A 129 -0.77 -13.12 -17.35
C VAL A 129 -1.11 -14.45 -17.99
N PRO A 130 -0.14 -15.08 -18.69
CA PRO A 130 -0.31 -16.44 -19.18
C PRO A 130 -0.46 -17.43 -18.02
N VAL A 131 -1.24 -18.50 -18.22
CA VAL A 131 -1.48 -19.53 -17.17
C VAL A 131 -0.18 -20.17 -16.68
N ASP A 132 0.82 -20.29 -17.56
CA ASP A 132 2.13 -20.83 -17.19
C ASP A 132 2.85 -19.98 -16.15
N ASN A 133 2.58 -18.67 -16.06
CA ASN A 133 3.21 -17.78 -15.10
C ASN A 133 2.61 -17.86 -13.69
N ILE A 134 1.44 -18.49 -13.50
CA ILE A 134 0.76 -18.58 -12.20
C ILE A 134 1.42 -19.67 -11.35
N LEU A 135 1.88 -19.30 -10.16
CA LEU A 135 2.58 -20.18 -9.21
C LEU A 135 1.67 -20.65 -8.07
N LYS A 136 0.80 -19.77 -7.57
CA LYS A 136 -0.09 -20.05 -6.44
C LYS A 136 -1.33 -19.15 -6.51
N THR A 137 -2.46 -19.67 -6.04
CA THR A 137 -3.72 -18.95 -5.88
C THR A 137 -4.20 -19.08 -4.44
N CYS A 138 -4.46 -17.98 -3.75
CA CYS A 138 -5.01 -17.95 -2.39
C CYS A 138 -6.28 -17.08 -2.37
N ALA A 139 -7.24 -17.45 -1.52
CA ALA A 139 -8.44 -16.64 -1.28
C ALA A 139 -8.12 -15.37 -0.48
N GLU A 140 -7.03 -15.40 0.28
CA GLU A 140 -6.52 -14.34 1.13
C GLU A 140 -5.02 -14.15 0.88
N ASP A 141 -4.34 -13.36 1.71
CA ASP A 141 -2.88 -13.19 1.70
C ASP A 141 -2.17 -14.55 1.79
N CYS A 142 -1.29 -14.87 0.83
CA CYS A 142 -0.51 -16.10 0.78
C CYS A 142 0.72 -16.07 1.73
N GLY A 143 0.94 -14.97 2.47
CA GLY A 143 2.07 -14.75 3.35
C GLY A 143 3.34 -14.30 2.60
N THR A 144 4.49 -14.19 3.28
CA THR A 144 5.74 -13.72 2.64
C THR A 144 6.74 -14.84 2.33
N ASP A 145 6.38 -16.10 2.54
CA ASP A 145 7.27 -17.26 2.40
C ASP A 145 7.75 -17.51 0.96
N PHE A 146 7.06 -16.99 -0.05
CA PHE A 146 7.57 -17.01 -1.43
C PHE A 146 8.57 -15.87 -1.70
N MET A 147 8.55 -14.82 -0.88
CA MET A 147 9.49 -13.69 -0.92
C MET A 147 10.76 -13.99 -0.12
N ARG A 148 10.66 -14.81 0.94
CA ARG A 148 11.74 -15.10 1.89
C ARG A 148 12.16 -16.58 1.84
N GLY A 149 13.46 -16.84 1.83
CA GLY A 149 14.03 -18.18 1.94
C GLY A 149 14.50 -18.82 0.62
N ALA A 150 15.10 -20.01 0.74
CA ALA A 150 15.72 -20.79 -0.35
C ALA A 150 14.73 -21.30 -1.43
N GLN A 151 13.48 -20.82 -1.44
CA GLN A 151 12.49 -21.19 -2.44
C GLN A 151 12.78 -20.51 -3.76
N THR A 152 13.43 -21.24 -4.66
CA THR A 152 13.58 -20.84 -6.07
C THR A 152 12.22 -20.89 -6.78
N THR A 153 12.08 -20.20 -7.92
CA THR A 153 10.88 -20.30 -8.76
C THR A 153 10.54 -21.76 -9.10
N ASN A 154 11.55 -22.63 -9.24
CA ASN A 154 11.36 -24.07 -9.46
C ASN A 154 10.63 -24.76 -8.30
N THR A 155 10.95 -24.44 -7.05
CA THR A 155 10.24 -25.01 -5.90
C THR A 155 8.77 -24.56 -5.86
N LEU A 156 8.48 -23.32 -6.28
CA LEU A 156 7.11 -22.81 -6.40
C LEU A 156 6.35 -23.55 -7.52
N TYR A 157 6.99 -23.82 -8.66
CA TYR A 157 6.41 -24.67 -9.71
C TYR A 157 6.16 -26.11 -9.25
N GLN A 158 7.05 -26.71 -8.48
CA GLN A 158 6.82 -28.06 -7.93
C GLN A 158 5.60 -28.09 -6.99
N LYS A 159 5.46 -27.07 -6.15
CA LYS A 159 4.28 -26.90 -5.29
C LYS A 159 3.01 -26.70 -6.11
N ARG A 160 3.08 -25.88 -7.18
CA ARG A 160 1.98 -25.71 -8.15
C ARG A 160 1.58 -27.05 -8.76
N ASP A 161 2.53 -27.83 -9.27
CA ASP A 161 2.25 -29.11 -9.92
C ASP A 161 1.65 -30.14 -8.94
N THR A 162 2.01 -30.04 -7.65
CA THR A 162 1.48 -30.91 -6.60
C THR A 162 0.08 -30.50 -6.12
N ASN A 163 -0.15 -29.20 -5.94
CA ASN A 163 -1.37 -28.68 -5.31
C ASN A 163 -2.42 -28.23 -6.34
N GLY A 164 -2.01 -27.97 -7.57
CA GLY A 164 -2.80 -27.28 -8.59
C GLY A 164 -2.95 -25.79 -8.33
N ILE A 165 -3.68 -25.11 -9.22
CA ILE A 165 -4.11 -23.71 -9.08
C ILE A 165 -5.60 -23.62 -9.36
N ALA A 166 -6.26 -22.65 -8.74
CA ALA A 166 -7.67 -22.37 -8.95
C ALA A 166 -7.88 -21.50 -10.21
N ASN A 167 -9.08 -21.56 -10.78
CA ASN A 167 -9.51 -20.61 -11.80
C ASN A 167 -9.95 -19.26 -11.17
N PRO A 168 -10.08 -18.17 -11.93
CA PRO A 168 -10.44 -16.85 -11.40
C PRO A 168 -11.77 -16.82 -10.64
N ASN A 169 -12.79 -17.57 -11.10
CA ASN A 169 -14.10 -17.59 -10.45
C ASN A 169 -14.02 -18.29 -9.10
N THR A 170 -13.27 -19.39 -9.02
CA THR A 170 -13.07 -20.12 -7.76
C THR A 170 -12.30 -19.29 -6.75
N VAL A 171 -11.27 -18.55 -7.17
CA VAL A 171 -10.56 -17.60 -6.29
C VAL A 171 -11.53 -16.58 -5.71
N LEU A 172 -12.29 -15.88 -6.56
CA LEU A 172 -13.20 -14.83 -6.11
C LEU A 172 -14.32 -15.36 -5.21
N ALA A 173 -14.87 -16.55 -5.52
CA ALA A 173 -15.92 -17.18 -4.73
C ALA A 173 -15.47 -17.56 -3.30
N HIS A 174 -14.16 -17.76 -3.09
CA HIS A 174 -13.59 -18.06 -1.77
C HIS A 174 -12.94 -16.84 -1.11
N SER A 175 -12.71 -15.75 -1.86
CA SER A 175 -12.17 -14.52 -1.30
C SER A 175 -13.23 -13.70 -0.55
N SER A 176 -12.79 -12.93 0.43
CA SER A 176 -13.65 -11.98 1.12
C SER A 176 -13.67 -10.65 0.34
N PRO A 177 -14.84 -10.00 0.19
CA PRO A 177 -14.90 -8.68 -0.44
C PRO A 177 -14.39 -7.56 0.49
N LYS A 178 -13.88 -7.89 1.68
CA LYS A 178 -13.33 -6.96 2.69
C LYS A 178 -11.84 -7.17 2.96
N SER A 179 -11.19 -8.04 2.21
CA SER A 179 -9.75 -8.26 2.23
C SER A 179 -9.26 -8.52 0.82
N TYR A 180 -7.95 -8.39 0.60
CA TYR A 180 -7.35 -8.75 -0.68
C TYR A 180 -7.08 -10.25 -0.74
N ASN A 181 -7.29 -10.84 -1.91
CA ASN A 181 -6.74 -12.15 -2.26
C ASN A 181 -5.32 -12.01 -2.80
N GLU A 182 -4.64 -13.14 -2.97
CA GLU A 182 -3.31 -13.16 -3.54
C GLU A 182 -3.11 -14.27 -4.59
N ILE A 183 -2.62 -13.83 -5.75
CA ILE A 183 -2.14 -14.67 -6.84
C ILE A 183 -0.65 -14.41 -7.02
N VAL A 184 0.15 -15.45 -6.85
CA VAL A 184 1.60 -15.39 -6.93
C VAL A 184 2.03 -15.79 -8.33
N LEU A 185 2.85 -14.97 -8.97
CA LEU A 185 3.27 -15.13 -10.36
C LEU A 185 4.78 -15.17 -10.51
N ALA A 186 5.28 -15.80 -11.57
CA ALA A 186 6.61 -15.55 -12.10
C ALA A 186 6.55 -14.48 -13.22
N GLY A 187 7.53 -13.58 -13.28
CA GLY A 187 7.62 -12.61 -14.38
C GLY A 187 7.79 -13.30 -15.75
N THR A 188 8.51 -14.42 -15.78
CA THR A 188 8.65 -15.31 -16.94
C THR A 188 8.32 -16.75 -16.56
N GLY A 189 7.44 -17.38 -17.34
CA GLY A 189 6.98 -18.77 -17.20
C GLY A 189 8.03 -19.82 -17.54
N ARG A 190 7.78 -21.09 -17.22
CA ARG A 190 8.65 -22.23 -17.60
C ARG A 190 8.78 -22.37 -19.12
N THR A 191 7.73 -21.99 -19.85
CA THR A 191 7.65 -22.01 -21.31
C THR A 191 8.28 -20.77 -21.97
N GLY A 192 8.78 -19.82 -21.17
CA GLY A 192 9.32 -18.55 -21.65
C GLY A 192 8.27 -17.47 -21.92
N GLN A 193 6.99 -17.76 -21.71
CA GLN A 193 5.91 -16.78 -21.74
C GLN A 193 6.10 -15.71 -20.66
N LYS A 194 5.74 -14.47 -20.94
CA LYS A 194 6.01 -13.32 -20.07
C LYS A 194 4.71 -12.64 -19.66
N VAL A 195 4.69 -12.11 -18.44
CA VAL A 195 3.64 -11.18 -18.04
C VAL A 195 3.77 -9.88 -18.82
N GLU A 196 2.65 -9.20 -19.05
CA GLU A 196 2.60 -7.93 -19.77
C GLU A 196 1.83 -6.90 -18.93
N ILE A 197 2.35 -5.68 -18.82
CA ILE A 197 1.62 -4.55 -18.25
C ILE A 197 0.69 -4.02 -19.33
N VAL A 198 -0.62 -4.13 -19.11
CA VAL A 198 -1.66 -3.71 -20.06
C VAL A 198 -2.47 -2.49 -19.60
N GLY A 199 -2.17 -2.00 -18.39
CA GLY A 199 -2.81 -0.83 -17.81
C GLY A 199 -2.16 -0.48 -16.47
N VAL A 200 -2.55 0.66 -15.92
CA VAL A 200 -2.30 0.99 -14.51
C VAL A 200 -3.61 1.21 -13.80
N PHE A 201 -3.64 0.98 -12.49
CA PHE A 201 -4.78 1.33 -11.65
C PHE A 201 -4.40 2.40 -10.63
N ILE A 202 -5.37 3.27 -10.34
CA ILE A 202 -5.33 4.26 -9.25
C ILE A 202 -6.63 4.14 -8.49
N LYS A 203 -6.55 3.99 -7.17
CA LYS A 203 -7.73 4.02 -6.32
C LYS A 203 -8.16 5.44 -6.01
N ILE A 204 -9.47 5.64 -6.07
CA ILE A 204 -10.12 6.91 -5.78
C ILE A 204 -11.20 6.76 -4.70
N PHE A 205 -11.31 7.75 -3.83
CA PHE A 205 -12.43 7.87 -2.92
C PHE A 205 -13.74 8.19 -3.67
N PRO A 206 -14.92 8.05 -3.02
CA PRO A 206 -16.21 8.38 -3.64
C PRO A 206 -16.33 9.82 -4.15
N ASP A 207 -15.63 10.78 -3.53
CA ASP A 207 -15.53 12.18 -3.97
C ASP A 207 -14.64 12.37 -5.21
N GLY A 208 -13.96 11.32 -5.67
CA GLY A 208 -13.08 11.31 -6.83
C GLY A 208 -11.62 11.68 -6.53
N GLU A 209 -11.29 11.99 -5.27
CA GLU A 209 -9.90 12.23 -4.86
C GLU A 209 -9.10 10.92 -4.84
N GLU A 210 -7.80 11.03 -5.08
CA GLU A 210 -6.88 9.88 -5.10
C GLU A 210 -6.57 9.42 -3.68
N VAL A 211 -6.59 8.10 -3.47
CA VAL A 211 -6.28 7.52 -2.15
C VAL A 211 -4.81 7.69 -1.79
N ASP A 212 -3.93 7.58 -2.79
CA ASP A 212 -2.48 7.78 -2.66
C ASP A 212 -2.00 8.74 -3.75
N PRO A 213 -2.17 10.07 -3.57
CA PRO A 213 -1.74 11.07 -4.54
C PRO A 213 -0.21 11.10 -4.73
N GLU A 214 0.55 10.61 -3.74
CA GLU A 214 2.02 10.60 -3.76
C GLU A 214 2.53 9.59 -4.80
N SER A 215 2.09 8.34 -4.70
CA SER A 215 2.47 7.30 -5.66
C SER A 215 1.78 7.48 -7.02
N THR A 216 0.67 8.24 -7.08
CA THR A 216 -0.11 8.41 -8.33
C THR A 216 0.66 9.15 -9.41
N SER A 217 1.48 10.16 -9.08
CA SER A 217 2.26 10.87 -10.11
C SER A 217 3.24 9.93 -10.84
N GLN A 218 3.88 9.03 -10.09
CA GLN A 218 4.83 8.07 -10.66
C GLN A 218 4.11 7.01 -11.51
N ILE A 219 2.95 6.50 -11.06
CA ILE A 219 2.20 5.52 -11.85
C ILE A 219 1.62 6.13 -13.14
N ARG A 220 1.22 7.41 -13.12
CA ARG A 220 0.80 8.14 -14.32
C ARG A 220 1.94 8.27 -15.33
N TYR A 221 3.15 8.57 -14.84
CA TYR A 221 4.34 8.62 -15.69
C TYR A 221 4.70 7.25 -16.27
N ALA A 222 4.60 6.18 -15.47
CA ALA A 222 4.77 4.81 -15.95
C ALA A 222 3.77 4.48 -17.06
N ALA A 223 2.48 4.82 -16.87
CA ALA A 223 1.45 4.62 -17.89
C ALA A 223 1.74 5.35 -19.20
N TYR A 224 2.21 6.60 -19.12
CA TYR A 224 2.65 7.37 -20.28
C TYR A 224 3.82 6.70 -21.01
N ARG A 225 4.86 6.27 -20.29
CA ARG A 225 6.03 5.62 -20.89
C ARG A 225 5.70 4.30 -21.57
N LEU A 226 4.83 3.51 -20.94
CA LEU A 226 4.37 2.22 -21.44
C LEU A 226 3.28 2.35 -22.51
N ASN A 227 2.71 3.55 -22.69
CA ASN A 227 1.56 3.80 -23.55
C ASN A 227 0.35 2.90 -23.23
N VAL A 228 0.01 2.81 -21.94
CA VAL A 228 -1.10 1.99 -21.43
C VAL A 228 -2.18 2.85 -20.75
N PRO A 229 -3.45 2.42 -20.72
CA PRO A 229 -4.53 3.18 -20.09
C PRO A 229 -4.39 3.27 -18.57
N ILE A 230 -4.94 4.36 -18.02
CA ILE A 230 -5.05 4.61 -16.58
C ILE A 230 -6.48 4.32 -16.14
N ILE A 231 -6.66 3.35 -15.26
CA ILE A 231 -7.96 2.93 -14.75
C ILE A 231 -8.15 3.45 -13.33
N LYS A 232 -9.27 4.13 -13.09
CA LYS A 232 -9.65 4.60 -11.74
C LYS A 232 -10.59 3.59 -11.11
N ILE A 233 -10.18 3.01 -9.98
CA ILE A 233 -10.96 2.02 -9.24
C ILE A 233 -11.50 2.68 -7.98
N LYS A 234 -12.81 2.56 -7.73
CA LYS A 234 -13.40 3.11 -6.51
C LYS A 234 -12.92 2.32 -5.31
N GLU A 235 -12.35 3.02 -4.33
CA GLU A 235 -11.98 2.48 -3.04
C GLU A 235 -13.23 2.09 -2.27
N ARG A 236 -13.19 0.91 -1.65
CA ARG A 236 -14.25 0.51 -0.73
C ARG A 236 -14.06 1.25 0.58
N VAL A 237 -15.06 2.01 0.94
CA VAL A 237 -15.05 2.78 2.18
C VAL A 237 -16.12 2.23 3.10
N ASN A 238 -15.73 1.89 4.32
CA ASN A 238 -16.71 1.68 5.38
C ASN A 238 -17.17 3.07 5.82
N GLU A 239 -18.46 3.24 6.03
CA GLU A 239 -18.99 4.50 6.52
C GLU A 239 -19.10 4.45 8.04
N TYR A 240 -18.83 5.59 8.69
CA TYR A 240 -19.15 5.72 10.10
C TYR A 240 -20.67 5.75 10.24
N ALA A 241 -21.23 4.80 10.99
CA ALA A 241 -22.61 4.95 11.44
C ALA A 241 -22.66 6.08 12.46
N ASP A 242 -23.71 6.91 12.40
CA ASP A 242 -23.93 7.95 13.40
C ASP A 242 -23.96 7.31 14.79
N SER A 243 -23.20 7.89 15.71
CA SER A 243 -22.97 7.31 17.02
C SER A 243 -22.90 8.41 18.07
N LYS A 244 -23.22 8.03 19.31
CA LYS A 244 -22.97 8.88 20.47
C LYS A 244 -21.47 9.22 20.59
N PRO A 245 -21.12 10.30 21.32
CA PRO A 245 -19.75 10.56 21.72
C PRO A 245 -19.12 9.36 22.44
N GLU A 246 -17.91 8.98 22.02
CA GLU A 246 -17.14 7.84 22.55
C GLU A 246 -15.68 8.24 22.83
N THR A 247 -15.21 7.94 24.04
CA THR A 247 -13.80 8.11 24.43
C THR A 247 -12.95 6.99 23.80
N TYR A 248 -11.86 7.33 23.12
CA TYR A 248 -10.96 6.35 22.49
C TYR A 248 -9.55 6.29 23.12
N SER A 249 -9.22 7.24 23.98
CA SER A 249 -8.14 7.12 24.96
C SER A 249 -8.75 7.20 26.35
N LYS A 250 -8.11 6.58 27.35
CA LYS A 250 -8.74 6.41 28.67
C LYS A 250 -9.22 7.72 29.30
N GLU A 251 -8.63 8.87 28.99
CA GLU A 251 -9.06 10.17 29.58
C GLU A 251 -8.78 11.42 28.72
N THR A 252 -8.20 11.31 27.53
CA THR A 252 -7.62 12.46 26.81
C THR A 252 -8.25 12.75 25.46
N GLY A 253 -9.09 11.85 24.94
CA GLY A 253 -9.70 12.05 23.64
C GLY A 253 -11.02 11.35 23.44
N PHE A 254 -11.87 11.98 22.65
CA PHE A 254 -13.20 11.49 22.30
C PHE A 254 -13.56 11.83 20.87
N GLY A 255 -14.49 11.06 20.29
CA GLY A 255 -15.03 11.36 18.98
C GLY A 255 -16.53 11.14 18.89
N VAL A 256 -17.15 11.74 17.88
CA VAL A 256 -18.58 11.62 17.58
C VAL A 256 -18.75 11.48 16.07
N ASN A 257 -19.68 10.63 15.66
CA ASN A 257 -19.98 10.43 14.26
C ASN A 257 -21.25 11.22 13.89
N ASP A 258 -21.19 11.96 12.79
CA ASP A 258 -22.33 12.67 12.22
C ASP A 258 -22.25 12.67 10.68
N ASN A 259 -23.31 12.20 10.03
CA ASN A 259 -23.41 12.10 8.58
C ASN A 259 -22.20 11.38 7.96
N ARG A 260 -21.80 10.25 8.55
CA ARG A 260 -20.67 9.41 8.08
C ARG A 260 -19.28 10.03 8.22
N ILE A 261 -19.20 11.15 8.94
CA ILE A 261 -17.97 11.84 9.32
C ILE A 261 -17.72 11.58 10.80
N ARG A 262 -16.49 11.19 11.17
CA ARG A 262 -16.07 11.07 12.57
C ARG A 262 -15.25 12.29 12.95
N TYR A 263 -15.77 13.10 13.86
CA TYR A 263 -15.07 14.20 14.48
C TYR A 263 -14.31 13.68 15.70
N MET A 264 -13.06 14.07 15.91
CA MET A 264 -12.20 13.57 16.98
C MET A 264 -11.44 14.71 17.65
N PHE A 265 -11.33 14.66 18.97
CA PHE A 265 -10.53 15.59 19.76
C PHE A 265 -9.58 14.83 20.68
N ASP A 266 -8.32 15.25 20.72
CA ASP A 266 -7.29 14.80 21.66
C ASP A 266 -6.72 16.02 22.40
N SER A 267 -6.94 16.09 23.71
CA SER A 267 -6.57 17.22 24.55
C SER A 267 -5.07 17.29 24.85
N GLU A 268 -4.35 16.17 24.87
CA GLU A 268 -2.90 16.19 25.08
C GLU A 268 -2.20 16.81 23.87
N LYS A 269 -2.67 16.47 22.68
CA LYS A 269 -2.09 16.95 21.43
C LYS A 269 -2.73 18.25 20.92
N GLN A 270 -3.84 18.67 21.54
CA GLN A 270 -4.69 19.76 21.05
C GLN A 270 -5.01 19.56 19.56
N LEU A 271 -5.37 18.32 19.21
CA LEU A 271 -5.69 17.90 17.84
C LEU A 271 -7.21 17.77 17.70
N LEU A 272 -7.72 18.39 16.64
CA LEU A 272 -9.13 18.37 16.25
C LEU A 272 -9.16 17.88 14.81
N ASP A 273 -9.50 16.61 14.63
CA ASP A 273 -9.42 15.95 13.33
C ASP A 273 -10.78 15.46 12.87
N VAL A 274 -10.93 15.42 11.56
CA VAL A 274 -12.04 14.80 10.86
C VAL A 274 -11.52 13.53 10.22
N ALA A 275 -12.11 12.40 10.56
CA ALA A 275 -11.95 11.14 9.84
C ALA A 275 -13.17 10.90 8.94
N ILE A 276 -12.93 10.63 7.67
CA ILE A 276 -13.95 10.28 6.68
C ILE A 276 -13.62 8.93 6.06
N TYR A 277 -14.61 8.32 5.41
CA TYR A 277 -14.43 7.04 4.73
C TYR A 277 -13.93 5.92 5.67
N GLY A 278 -14.44 5.89 6.91
CA GLY A 278 -14.08 4.87 7.88
C GLY A 278 -12.65 5.01 8.40
N GLY A 279 -12.08 6.22 8.29
CA GLY A 279 -10.74 6.54 8.77
C GLY A 279 -9.65 6.39 7.70
N LYS A 280 -10.00 5.97 6.48
CA LYS A 280 -9.07 5.90 5.35
C LYS A 280 -8.58 7.28 4.90
N LYS A 281 -9.26 8.36 5.29
CA LYS A 281 -8.85 9.73 5.04
C LYS A 281 -9.11 10.56 6.30
N SER A 282 -8.12 11.34 6.70
CA SER A 282 -8.21 12.27 7.82
C SER A 282 -7.60 13.63 7.49
N ARG A 283 -8.06 14.66 8.19
CA ARG A 283 -7.53 16.04 8.11
C ARG A 283 -7.90 16.84 9.34
N SER A 284 -7.25 17.99 9.53
CA SER A 284 -7.66 18.95 10.55
C SER A 284 -9.11 19.43 10.34
N MET A 285 -9.82 19.66 11.45
CA MET A 285 -11.13 20.33 11.45
C MET A 285 -11.00 21.78 11.01
N THR A 286 -11.99 22.24 10.26
CA THR A 286 -12.24 23.67 10.07
C THR A 286 -12.91 24.28 11.32
N PRO A 287 -12.88 25.62 11.49
CA PRO A 287 -13.61 26.28 12.56
C PRO A 287 -15.11 25.96 12.62
N ASP A 288 -15.78 25.83 11.47
CA ASP A 288 -17.20 25.48 11.40
C ASP A 288 -17.45 24.05 11.84
N GLU A 289 -16.58 23.12 11.45
CA GLU A 289 -16.66 21.72 11.89
C GLU A 289 -16.40 21.58 13.39
N ARG A 290 -15.44 22.33 13.95
CA ARG A 290 -15.24 22.38 15.41
C ARG A 290 -16.51 22.87 16.12
N ARG A 291 -17.14 23.94 15.63
CA ARG A 291 -18.41 24.45 16.18
C ARG A 291 -19.50 23.40 16.14
N LYS A 292 -19.66 22.72 15.00
CA LYS A 292 -20.63 21.64 14.81
C LYS A 292 -20.36 20.46 15.75
N PHE A 293 -19.11 20.01 15.84
CA PHE A 293 -18.64 18.98 16.76
C PHE A 293 -18.99 19.30 18.21
N CYS A 294 -18.68 20.52 18.67
CA CYS A 294 -19.00 20.95 20.02
C CYS A 294 -20.52 21.02 20.24
N ALA A 295 -21.28 21.57 19.29
CA ALA A 295 -22.74 21.66 19.39
C ALA A 295 -23.41 20.28 19.49
N LEU A 296 -23.04 19.34 18.62
CA LEU A 296 -23.54 17.95 18.65
C LEU A 296 -23.23 17.28 20.00
N THR A 297 -22.02 17.47 20.50
CA THR A 297 -21.60 16.91 21.80
C THR A 297 -22.38 17.54 22.96
N ARG A 298 -22.57 18.86 22.96
CA ARG A 298 -23.34 19.58 23.97
C ARG A 298 -24.81 19.17 23.95
N GLU A 299 -25.41 19.02 22.78
CA GLU A 299 -26.78 18.52 22.61
C GLU A 299 -26.93 17.12 23.23
N TYR A 300 -26.02 16.20 22.94
CA TYR A 300 -26.02 14.87 23.57
C TYR A 300 -25.92 14.94 25.10
N LEU A 301 -25.04 15.79 25.63
CA LEU A 301 -24.85 15.96 27.08
C LEU A 301 -26.08 16.52 27.80
N THR A 302 -27.00 17.22 27.12
CA THR A 302 -28.24 17.72 27.74
C THR A 302 -29.13 16.59 28.28
N THR A 303 -29.05 15.42 27.67
CA THR A 303 -29.84 14.23 28.04
C THR A 303 -28.98 13.12 28.61
N ASN A 304 -27.66 13.16 28.42
CA ASN A 304 -26.70 12.14 28.87
C ASN A 304 -25.48 12.81 29.53
N PRO A 305 -25.59 13.27 30.79
CA PRO A 305 -24.48 13.92 31.48
C PRO A 305 -23.26 12.98 31.62
N ASP A 306 -22.13 13.41 31.10
CA ASP A 306 -20.84 12.73 31.21
C ASP A 306 -19.76 13.78 31.55
N PRO A 307 -19.26 13.81 32.81
CA PRO A 307 -18.28 14.82 33.24
C PRO A 307 -16.97 14.80 32.44
N THR A 308 -16.55 13.63 31.95
CA THR A 308 -15.31 13.48 31.17
C THR A 308 -15.48 14.13 29.80
N ILE A 309 -16.57 13.80 29.11
CA ILE A 309 -16.88 14.38 27.80
C ILE A 309 -17.18 15.87 27.94
N GLU A 310 -17.86 16.30 28.99
CA GLU A 310 -18.13 17.71 29.29
C GLU A 310 -16.84 18.53 29.47
N ARG A 311 -15.86 17.98 30.19
CA ARG A 311 -14.53 18.61 30.30
C ARG A 311 -13.86 18.68 28.93
N LEU A 312 -13.81 17.58 28.18
CA LEU A 312 -13.10 17.51 26.91
C LEU A 312 -13.72 18.41 25.84
N VAL A 313 -15.05 18.50 25.74
CA VAL A 313 -15.70 19.44 24.80
C VAL A 313 -15.43 20.89 25.20
N THR A 314 -15.36 21.20 26.50
CA THR A 314 -14.97 22.54 26.99
C THR A 314 -13.53 22.89 26.62
N GLU A 315 -12.63 21.91 26.56
CA GLU A 315 -11.25 22.10 26.08
C GLU A 315 -11.21 22.30 24.56
N ALA A 316 -11.95 21.50 23.79
CA ALA A 316 -12.10 21.68 22.34
C ALA A 316 -12.65 23.07 21.98
N GLU A 317 -13.59 23.60 22.77
CA GLU A 317 -14.16 24.94 22.61
C GLU A 317 -13.12 26.06 22.76
N LYS A 318 -12.06 25.83 23.53
CA LYS A 318 -10.98 26.80 23.79
C LYS A 318 -9.93 26.85 22.68
N VAL A 319 -9.90 25.87 21.77
CA VAL A 319 -8.95 25.89 20.64
C VAL A 319 -9.28 27.08 19.72
N PRO A 320 -8.33 28.02 19.49
CA PRO A 320 -8.60 29.20 18.67
C PRO A 320 -8.87 28.86 17.20
N ASP A 321 -9.83 29.56 16.59
CA ASP A 321 -10.14 29.41 15.16
C ASP A 321 -8.90 29.68 14.27
N SER A 322 -8.02 30.61 14.68
CA SER A 322 -6.76 30.91 13.98
C SER A 322 -5.81 29.71 13.95
N THR A 323 -5.75 28.93 15.04
CA THR A 323 -4.93 27.71 15.10
C THR A 323 -5.44 26.65 14.11
N LEU A 324 -6.77 26.48 14.03
CA LEU A 324 -7.35 25.54 13.06
C LEU A 324 -7.14 25.99 11.62
N GLN A 325 -7.34 27.27 11.33
CA GLN A 325 -7.10 27.84 10.01
C GLN A 325 -5.64 27.66 9.57
N GLN A 326 -4.70 27.89 10.48
CA GLN A 326 -3.28 27.67 10.22
C GLN A 326 -3.00 26.20 9.89
N LYS A 327 -3.50 25.25 10.69
CA LYS A 327 -3.31 23.81 10.43
C LYS A 327 -3.90 23.37 9.08
N VAL A 328 -5.12 23.82 8.75
CA VAL A 328 -5.76 23.52 7.46
C VAL A 328 -4.94 24.08 6.29
N GLU A 329 -4.39 25.28 6.41
CA GLU A 329 -3.56 25.87 5.35
C GLU A 329 -2.19 25.20 5.26
N GLU A 330 -1.58 24.80 6.39
CA GLU A 330 -0.35 24.01 6.42
C GLU A 330 -0.54 22.65 5.74
N GLU A 331 -1.63 21.94 6.06
CA GLU A 331 -2.01 20.70 5.38
C GLU A 331 -2.23 20.92 3.88
N ARG A 332 -2.98 21.96 3.49
CA ARG A 332 -3.20 22.29 2.08
C ARG A 332 -1.89 22.59 1.36
N LYS A 333 -0.99 23.35 1.99
CA LYS A 333 0.32 23.68 1.44
C LYS A 333 1.19 22.44 1.32
N TYR A 334 1.20 21.58 2.32
CA TYR A 334 1.88 20.29 2.31
C TYR A 334 1.38 19.40 1.17
N GLN A 335 0.05 19.25 1.03
CA GLN A 335 -0.56 18.49 -0.07
C GLN A 335 -0.26 19.11 -1.44
N LYS A 336 -0.28 20.44 -1.55
CA LYS A 336 0.06 21.14 -2.81
C LYS A 336 1.54 20.97 -3.18
N GLN A 337 2.45 21.08 -2.22
CA GLN A 337 3.87 20.83 -2.43
C GLN A 337 4.12 19.37 -2.84
N LYS A 338 3.41 18.42 -2.22
CA LYS A 338 3.43 17.00 -2.60
C LYS A 338 2.89 16.73 -4.02
N SER A 339 1.77 17.36 -4.39
CA SER A 339 1.16 17.22 -5.72
C SER A 339 1.92 17.97 -6.84
N GLY A 340 2.72 18.98 -6.49
CA GLY A 340 3.52 19.79 -7.41
C GLY A 340 4.95 19.29 -7.62
N LEU A 341 5.33 18.19 -6.97
CA LEU A 341 6.60 17.49 -7.17
C LEU A 341 6.53 16.65 -8.44
N PHE A 342 6.54 17.30 -9.60
CA PHE A 342 7.39 16.94 -10.74
C PHE A 342 7.54 18.17 -11.64
N PRO A 343 8.78 18.62 -11.81
CA PRO A 343 9.30 18.62 -13.17
C PRO A 343 10.68 17.95 -13.19
N ASP A 344 10.84 16.95 -14.05
CA ASP A 344 12.12 16.48 -14.58
C ASP A 344 13.27 16.31 -13.58
N THR A 345 13.46 15.11 -13.02
CA THR A 345 14.65 14.82 -12.21
C THR A 345 15.84 14.27 -12.99
N TYR A 346 16.23 15.06 -13.99
CA TYR A 346 17.61 15.55 -14.15
C TYR A 346 18.08 16.41 -12.91
N LEU A 347 17.29 16.45 -11.83
CA LEU A 347 17.36 17.31 -10.64
C LEU A 347 17.54 16.55 -9.31
N LEU A 348 17.52 15.20 -9.29
CA LEU A 348 17.90 14.45 -8.08
C LEU A 348 19.41 14.56 -7.78
N GLU A 349 20.25 14.77 -8.79
CA GLU A 349 21.69 14.98 -8.61
C GLU A 349 22.06 16.42 -8.17
N LYS A 350 21.10 17.36 -8.12
CA LYS A 350 21.38 18.78 -7.86
C LYS A 350 20.64 19.42 -6.69
N ILE A 351 19.49 18.89 -6.26
CA ILE A 351 18.69 19.54 -5.21
C ILE A 351 19.11 19.12 -3.79
N PHE A 352 19.66 17.93 -3.59
CA PHE A 352 20.13 17.48 -2.27
C PHE A 352 21.63 17.13 -2.22
N PRO A 353 22.56 18.10 -2.34
CA PRO A 353 23.95 17.81 -2.01
C PRO A 353 24.20 17.68 -0.50
N ASN A 354 23.37 18.29 0.36
CA ASN A 354 23.80 18.61 1.74
C ASN A 354 22.78 18.53 2.89
N GLU A 355 21.56 18.02 2.74
CA GLU A 355 20.59 17.93 3.87
C GLU A 355 19.95 16.54 4.04
N LEU A 356 20.69 15.49 3.71
CA LEU A 356 20.47 14.17 4.30
C LEU A 356 21.11 14.16 5.67
N ASP A 357 20.26 14.21 6.70
CA ASP A 357 20.60 14.12 8.11
C ASP A 357 21.76 13.13 8.33
N LYS A 358 22.72 13.47 9.19
CA LYS A 358 23.99 12.73 9.32
C LYS A 358 23.80 11.24 9.63
N GLU A 359 22.70 10.89 10.26
CA GLU A 359 22.27 9.52 10.50
C GLU A 359 21.82 8.81 9.20
N PHE A 360 21.00 9.47 8.37
CA PHE A 360 20.49 8.91 7.11
C PHE A 360 21.56 8.77 6.03
N SER A 361 22.51 9.71 5.98
CA SER A 361 23.69 9.63 5.12
C SER A 361 24.60 8.43 5.43
N LYS A 362 24.65 7.96 6.69
CA LYS A 362 25.39 6.76 7.07
C LYS A 362 24.77 5.50 6.48
N TYR A 363 23.43 5.45 6.44
CA TYR A 363 22.70 4.33 5.86
C TYR A 363 22.81 4.31 4.33
N ILE A 364 22.64 5.45 3.64
CA ILE A 364 22.79 5.50 2.17
C ILE A 364 24.22 5.15 1.71
N LYS A 365 25.26 5.64 2.41
CA LYS A 365 26.66 5.27 2.10
C LYS A 365 26.97 3.78 2.29
N ALA A 366 26.20 3.10 3.13
CA ALA A 366 26.33 1.66 3.35
C ALA A 366 25.75 0.84 2.16
N PHE A 367 24.79 1.44 1.43
CA PHE A 367 24.12 0.86 0.25
C PHE A 367 24.73 1.29 -1.10
N GLU A 368 25.50 2.38 -1.16
CA GLU A 368 26.17 2.88 -2.37
C GLU A 368 26.97 1.82 -3.16
N PRO A 369 27.73 0.90 -2.54
CA PRO A 369 28.47 -0.13 -3.27
C PRO A 369 27.58 -1.16 -3.96
N MET A 370 26.34 -1.36 -3.48
CA MET A 370 25.38 -2.30 -4.07
C MET A 370 24.62 -1.67 -5.25
N MET A 371 24.36 -0.36 -5.19
CA MET A 371 23.71 0.40 -6.26
C MET A 371 24.63 0.67 -7.46
N ASN A 372 25.95 0.60 -7.28
CA ASN A 372 26.96 0.92 -8.31
C ASN A 372 27.78 -0.28 -8.80
N THR A 373 27.22 -1.49 -8.81
CA THR A 373 27.86 -2.62 -9.52
C THR A 373 27.77 -2.38 -11.02
N LYS A 374 28.90 -1.94 -11.59
CA LYS A 374 29.12 -1.59 -13.00
C LYS A 374 28.56 -2.62 -13.95
N ILE A 375 27.76 -2.14 -14.91
CA ILE A 375 27.59 -2.78 -16.21
C ILE A 375 28.89 -2.55 -16.99
N ASP A 376 29.86 -3.46 -16.85
CA ASP A 376 30.96 -3.54 -17.80
C ASP A 376 30.42 -4.16 -19.09
N GLY A 377 30.30 -3.37 -20.18
CA GLY A 377 30.08 -3.97 -21.50
C GLY A 377 29.42 -3.16 -22.61
N ILE A 378 28.94 -1.93 -22.40
CA ILE A 378 28.33 -1.16 -23.50
C ILE A 378 29.30 -0.08 -24.00
N LYS A 379 30.02 -0.39 -25.09
CA LYS A 379 30.68 0.62 -25.92
C LYS A 379 29.60 1.43 -26.64
N LYS A 380 29.55 2.74 -26.38
CA LYS A 380 28.73 3.72 -27.10
C LYS A 380 29.06 3.75 -28.60
N PRO A 381 28.06 3.88 -29.50
CA PRO A 381 28.21 4.72 -30.68
C PRO A 381 28.23 6.21 -30.28
#